data_AF-A0A345PKR9-F1
#
_entry.id   AF-A0A345PKR9-F1
#
_cell.length_a   1.000
_cell.length_b   1.000
_cell.length_c   1.000
_cell.angle_alpha   90.00
_cell.angle_beta   90.00
_cell.angle_gamma   90.00
#
_symmetry.space_group_name_H-M   'P 1'
#
loop_
_entity.id
_entity.type
_entity.pdbx_description
1 polymer ?
#
loop_
_entity_poly.entity_id
_entity_poly.type
_entity_poly.pdbx_seq_one_letter_code
_entity_poly.pdbx_strand_id
1 'polypeptide(L)'
;MENVYLVSQKTKAILLNDSNYYRSVVIEADSQLYLTHKAEDIINHSCIIYGATLEGRRGAVKKILKSMSKLPIAISSRNGIYMFPTASNKNKDCVWLAYHHIKDYFVHNEKTYVVFRDETGIYVNASISTIDSQMKRTSEVIVQLNRSILFGSGQTRWWYGKDMED
;
A
#
# COMPACT_ATOMS: atom_id res chain seq x y z
N MET A 1 12.38 -12.53 -20.09
CA MET A 1 11.33 -12.07 -19.15
C MET A 1 11.60 -10.60 -18.89
N GLU A 2 10.58 -9.76 -18.96
CA GLU A 2 10.73 -8.34 -18.65
C GLU A 2 11.05 -8.21 -17.15
N ASN A 3 12.16 -7.55 -16.82
CA ASN A 3 12.60 -7.36 -15.44
C ASN A 3 11.77 -6.22 -14.80
N VAL A 4 10.55 -6.55 -14.36
CA VAL A 4 9.71 -5.64 -13.58
C VAL A 4 10.22 -5.62 -12.14
N TYR A 5 10.31 -4.44 -11.56
CA TYR A 5 10.76 -4.28 -10.17
C TYR A 5 9.86 -5.05 -9.20
N LEU A 6 10.48 -5.71 -8.21
CA LEU A 6 9.79 -6.43 -7.14
C LEU A 6 9.78 -5.58 -5.87
N VAL A 7 8.59 -5.17 -5.43
CA VAL A 7 8.44 -4.46 -4.15
C VAL A 7 8.93 -5.35 -3.01
N SER A 8 9.84 -4.81 -2.21
CA SER A 8 10.47 -5.53 -1.11
C SER A 8 10.41 -4.74 0.20
N GLN A 9 10.99 -5.27 1.27
CA GLN A 9 11.11 -4.53 2.52
C GLN A 9 11.98 -3.27 2.39
N LYS A 10 12.79 -3.12 1.34
CA LYS A 10 13.59 -1.90 1.07
C LYS A 10 12.77 -0.78 0.45
N THR A 11 11.66 -1.10 -0.20
CA THR A 11 10.81 -0.14 -0.91
C THR A 11 10.07 0.75 0.08
N LYS A 12 10.35 2.07 0.07
CA LYS A 12 9.66 3.07 0.90
C LYS A 12 8.47 3.69 0.18
N ALA A 13 8.67 4.06 -1.09
CA ALA A 13 7.65 4.73 -1.88
C ALA A 13 7.78 4.43 -3.37
N ILE A 14 6.67 4.56 -4.11
CA ILE A 14 6.63 4.54 -5.57
C ILE A 14 5.86 5.79 -6.03
N LEU A 15 6.51 6.63 -6.82
CA LEU A 15 5.98 7.88 -7.33
C LEU A 15 5.83 7.82 -8.84
N LEU A 16 4.95 8.63 -9.41
CA LEU A 16 4.94 8.88 -10.85
C LEU A 16 6.26 9.58 -11.26
N ASN A 17 6.78 9.21 -12.42
CA ASN A 17 7.76 10.01 -13.14
C ASN A 17 7.12 10.55 -14.43
N ASP A 18 7.21 11.87 -14.67
CA ASP A 18 6.60 12.53 -15.84
C ASP A 18 7.56 12.60 -17.04
N SER A 19 8.69 11.89 -17.01
CA SER A 19 9.60 11.80 -18.15
C SER A 19 9.00 10.97 -19.30
N ASN A 20 9.54 11.16 -20.51
CA ASN A 20 9.11 10.40 -21.68
C ASN A 20 9.47 8.90 -21.61
N TYR A 21 10.48 8.54 -20.81
CA TYR A 21 11.03 7.18 -20.76
C TYR A 21 10.63 6.44 -19.46
N TYR A 22 10.91 7.06 -18.31
CA TYR A 22 10.55 6.52 -17.01
C TYR A 22 9.13 6.90 -16.63
N ARG A 23 8.38 5.94 -16.12
CA ARG A 23 6.99 6.07 -15.68
C ARG A 23 6.85 6.09 -14.16
N SER A 24 7.86 5.63 -13.43
CA SER A 24 7.88 5.71 -11.97
C SER A 24 9.28 5.90 -11.40
N VAL A 25 9.32 6.40 -10.17
CA VAL A 25 10.51 6.40 -9.32
C VAL A 25 10.21 5.59 -8.06
N VAL A 26 11.07 4.64 -7.75
CA VAL A 26 11.04 3.91 -6.49
C VAL A 26 12.07 4.50 -5.55
N ILE A 27 11.66 4.79 -4.33
CA ILE A 27 12.53 5.26 -3.26
C ILE A 27 12.87 4.08 -2.34
N GLU A 28 14.15 3.79 -2.20
CA GLU A 28 14.70 2.88 -1.18
C GLU A 28 15.49 3.67 -0.11
N ALA A 29 16.16 2.98 0.82
CA ALA A 29 17.01 3.61 1.84
C ALA A 29 18.11 4.47 1.22
N ASP A 30 18.94 3.86 0.39
CA ASP A 30 20.19 4.45 -0.10
C ASP A 30 20.15 4.80 -1.59
N SER A 31 19.00 4.60 -2.25
CA SER A 31 18.90 4.78 -3.69
C SER A 31 17.50 5.16 -4.17
N GLN A 32 17.48 5.75 -5.37
CA GLN A 32 16.26 5.95 -6.15
C GLN A 32 16.41 5.21 -7.47
N LEU A 33 15.38 4.47 -7.84
CA LEU A 33 15.36 3.67 -9.06
C LEU A 33 14.33 4.25 -10.03
N TYR A 34 14.76 4.57 -11.24
CA TYR A 34 13.91 5.09 -12.30
C TYR A 34 13.46 3.93 -13.18
N LEU A 35 12.15 3.72 -13.29
CA LEU A 35 11.58 2.53 -13.93
C LEU A 35 10.65 2.90 -15.09
N THR A 36 10.63 2.07 -16.12
CA THR A 36 9.76 2.22 -17.29
C THR A 36 8.32 1.74 -17.04
N HIS A 37 8.07 1.03 -15.94
CA HIS A 37 6.75 0.54 -15.53
C HIS A 37 6.01 1.54 -14.64
N LYS A 38 4.66 1.54 -14.70
CA LYS A 38 3.85 2.37 -13.79
C LYS A 38 3.79 1.71 -12.41
N ALA A 39 3.48 2.51 -11.39
CA ALA A 39 3.33 2.03 -10.02
C ALA A 39 2.34 0.87 -9.89
N GLU A 40 1.20 0.93 -10.60
CA GLU A 40 0.20 -0.15 -10.58
C GLU A 40 0.71 -1.44 -11.22
N ASP A 41 1.53 -1.35 -12.28
CA ASP A 41 2.13 -2.53 -12.94
C ASP A 41 3.14 -3.20 -12.01
N ILE A 42 3.98 -2.41 -11.33
CA ILE A 42 4.95 -2.87 -10.33
C ILE A 42 4.26 -3.57 -9.17
N ILE A 43 3.20 -2.96 -8.63
CA ILE A 43 2.42 -3.53 -7.52
C ILE A 43 1.71 -4.80 -7.96
N ASN A 44 1.11 -4.81 -9.16
CA ASN A 44 0.43 -5.99 -9.71
C ASN A 44 1.41 -7.16 -9.91
N HIS A 45 2.55 -6.89 -10.55
CA HIS A 45 3.61 -7.88 -10.73
C HIS A 45 4.09 -8.43 -9.39
N SER A 46 4.36 -7.55 -8.42
CA SER A 46 4.80 -7.96 -7.08
C SER A 46 3.76 -8.84 -6.38
N CYS A 47 2.47 -8.52 -6.50
CA CYS A 47 1.41 -9.35 -5.95
C CYS A 47 1.47 -10.78 -6.52
N ILE A 48 1.63 -10.91 -7.85
CA ILE A 48 1.71 -12.20 -8.56
C ILE A 48 2.92 -13.00 -8.09
N ILE A 49 4.11 -12.38 -8.01
CA ILE A 49 5.32 -13.03 -7.50
C ILE A 49 5.13 -13.51 -6.04
N TYR A 50 4.41 -12.76 -5.22
CA TYR A 50 4.02 -13.16 -3.87
C TYR A 50 2.77 -14.06 -3.81
N GLY A 51 2.37 -14.67 -4.92
CA GLY A 51 1.39 -15.76 -4.97
C GLY A 51 -0.07 -15.34 -4.92
N ALA A 52 -0.43 -14.09 -5.24
CA ALA A 52 -1.84 -13.69 -5.36
C ALA A 52 -2.06 -12.55 -6.35
N THR A 53 -3.26 -12.44 -6.93
CA THR A 53 -3.58 -11.32 -7.83
C THR A 53 -3.82 -10.02 -7.07
N LEU A 54 -3.51 -8.88 -7.69
CA LEU A 54 -3.85 -7.56 -7.15
C LEU A 54 -5.36 -7.41 -6.92
N GLU A 55 -6.17 -7.93 -7.84
CA GLU A 55 -7.63 -7.92 -7.73
C GLU A 55 -8.12 -8.70 -6.50
N GLY A 56 -7.60 -9.91 -6.26
CA GLY A 56 -7.96 -10.72 -5.09
C GLY A 56 -7.64 -9.99 -3.78
N ARG A 57 -6.46 -9.37 -3.70
CA ARG A 57 -6.05 -8.55 -2.54
C ARG A 57 -6.98 -7.33 -2.35
N ARG A 58 -7.33 -6.62 -3.44
CA ARG A 58 -8.31 -5.52 -3.40
C ARG A 58 -9.69 -6.00 -2.93
N GLY A 59 -10.14 -7.16 -3.41
CA GLY A 59 -11.41 -7.78 -3.03
C GLY A 59 -11.49 -8.09 -1.54
N ALA A 60 -10.41 -8.64 -0.96
CA ALA A 60 -10.31 -8.87 0.49
C ALA A 60 -10.35 -7.56 1.29
N VAL A 61 -9.55 -6.57 0.89
CA VAL A 61 -9.48 -5.27 1.57
C VAL A 61 -10.79 -4.48 1.47
N LYS A 62 -11.49 -4.56 0.33
CA LYS A 62 -12.83 -3.99 0.15
C LYS A 62 -13.82 -4.52 1.19
N LYS A 63 -13.78 -5.83 1.48
CA LYS A 63 -14.65 -6.46 2.49
C LYS A 63 -14.28 -6.01 3.90
N ILE A 64 -12.98 -5.87 4.19
CA ILE A 64 -12.48 -5.39 5.49
C ILE A 64 -12.93 -3.94 5.73
N LEU A 65 -12.57 -3.04 4.81
CA LEU A 65 -12.74 -1.59 4.98
C LEU A 65 -14.11 -1.06 4.54
N LYS A 66 -14.96 -1.90 3.95
CA LYS A 66 -16.24 -1.51 3.35
C LYS A 66 -16.11 -0.30 2.41
N SER A 67 -15.03 -0.28 1.62
CA SER A 67 -14.67 0.85 0.77
C SER A 67 -14.19 0.39 -0.61
N MET A 68 -14.32 1.27 -1.61
CA MET A 68 -13.91 1.03 -2.99
C MET A 68 -12.67 1.82 -3.40
N SER A 69 -12.31 2.84 -2.63
CA SER A 69 -11.33 3.85 -3.06
C SER A 69 -10.09 3.83 -2.17
N LYS A 70 -8.94 4.09 -2.82
CA LYS A 70 -7.62 4.22 -2.16
C LYS A 70 -7.31 3.03 -1.24
N LEU A 71 -7.59 1.82 -1.72
CA LEU A 71 -7.44 0.62 -0.92
C LEU A 71 -5.95 0.34 -0.66
N PRO A 72 -5.54 0.12 0.60
CA PRO A 72 -4.21 -0.43 0.89
C PRO A 72 -4.10 -1.85 0.31
N ILE A 73 -2.90 -2.25 -0.06
CA ILE A 73 -2.58 -3.54 -0.64
C ILE A 73 -1.56 -4.23 0.26
N ALA A 74 -1.94 -5.38 0.81
CA ALA A 74 -1.04 -6.28 1.49
C ALA A 74 -0.21 -7.05 0.45
N ILE A 75 0.85 -6.44 -0.11
CA ILE A 75 1.66 -7.03 -1.18
C ILE A 75 2.25 -8.38 -0.73
N SER A 76 2.81 -8.42 0.48
CA SER A 76 3.21 -9.66 1.13
C SER A 76 3.03 -9.55 2.63
N SER A 77 1.93 -10.09 3.16
CA SER A 77 1.67 -10.13 4.60
C SER A 77 2.76 -10.88 5.36
N ARG A 78 3.29 -11.98 4.78
CA ARG A 78 4.40 -12.75 5.36
C ARG A 78 5.64 -11.89 5.56
N ASN A 79 5.93 -11.00 4.61
CA ASN A 79 7.11 -10.12 4.67
C ASN A 79 6.81 -8.77 5.34
N GLY A 80 5.59 -8.55 5.85
CA GLY A 80 5.18 -7.27 6.44
C GLY A 80 5.07 -6.13 5.42
N ILE A 81 4.92 -6.41 4.12
CA ILE A 81 4.89 -5.40 3.06
C ILE A 81 3.45 -5.00 2.77
N TYR A 82 3.06 -3.83 3.27
CA TYR A 82 1.76 -3.20 3.04
C TYR A 82 1.98 -1.84 2.41
N MET A 83 1.38 -1.61 1.24
CA MET A 83 1.45 -0.31 0.57
C MET A 83 0.08 0.32 0.45
N PHE A 84 -0.01 1.64 0.52
CA PHE A 84 -1.25 2.36 0.30
C PHE A 84 -1.04 3.57 -0.61
N PRO A 85 -2.04 3.92 -1.45
CA PRO A 85 -1.94 5.10 -2.29
C PRO A 85 -2.38 6.36 -1.53
N THR A 86 -1.75 7.49 -1.80
CA THR A 86 -2.16 8.80 -1.26
C THR A 86 -3.36 9.40 -2.02
N ALA A 87 -3.55 9.01 -3.28
CA ALA A 87 -4.64 9.47 -4.14
C ALA A 87 -5.21 8.31 -4.99
N SER A 88 -6.06 8.62 -5.97
CA SER A 88 -6.43 7.63 -7.00
C SER A 88 -5.21 7.30 -7.86
N ASN A 89 -5.05 6.06 -8.32
CA ASN A 89 -3.94 5.65 -9.21
C ASN A 89 -3.84 6.47 -10.51
N LYS A 90 -4.95 7.08 -10.94
CA LYS A 90 -4.98 7.94 -12.13
C LYS A 90 -4.48 9.36 -11.86
N ASN A 91 -4.35 9.76 -10.59
CA ASN A 91 -3.85 11.07 -10.22
C ASN A 91 -2.32 11.08 -10.35
N LYS A 92 -1.77 12.10 -11.02
CA LYS A 92 -0.32 12.28 -11.19
C LYS A 92 0.43 12.44 -9.87
N ASP A 93 -0.25 12.97 -8.86
CA ASP A 93 0.29 13.17 -7.52
C ASP A 93 0.15 11.95 -6.61
N CYS A 94 -0.36 10.83 -7.14
CA CYS A 94 -0.49 9.61 -6.36
C CYS A 94 0.89 9.05 -6.03
N VAL A 95 1.14 8.91 -4.74
CA VAL A 95 2.31 8.23 -4.19
C VAL A 95 1.83 6.95 -3.51
N TRP A 96 2.47 5.84 -3.80
CA TRP A 96 2.31 4.62 -3.03
C TRP A 96 3.34 4.61 -1.92
N LEU A 97 2.89 4.53 -0.66
CA LEU A 97 3.75 4.54 0.51
C LEU A 97 3.74 3.17 1.19
N ALA A 98 4.91 2.69 1.61
CA ALA A 98 5.05 1.49 2.40
C ALA A 98 4.80 1.81 3.89
N TYR A 99 3.77 1.20 4.46
CA TYR A 99 3.31 1.47 5.82
C TYR A 99 4.42 1.28 6.87
N HIS A 100 5.21 0.20 6.76
CA HIS A 100 6.21 -0.16 7.75
C HIS A 100 7.39 0.82 7.82
N HIS A 101 7.62 1.61 6.76
CA HIS A 101 8.69 2.60 6.71
C HIS A 101 8.32 3.94 7.32
N ILE A 102 7.03 4.25 7.50
CA ILE A 102 6.61 5.56 7.99
C ILE A 102 6.86 5.64 9.50
N LYS A 103 7.56 6.71 9.92
CA LYS A 103 7.79 7.08 11.32
C LYS A 103 6.80 8.15 11.76
N ASP A 104 6.68 9.22 10.98
CA ASP A 104 5.83 10.37 11.29
C ASP A 104 5.40 11.10 10.00
N TYR A 105 4.44 12.01 10.11
CA TYR A 105 4.03 12.88 9.03
C TYR A 105 3.39 14.18 9.56
N PHE A 106 3.76 15.31 8.98
CA PHE A 106 3.29 16.63 9.41
C PHE A 106 3.14 17.59 8.25
N VAL A 107 2.41 18.69 8.47
CA VAL A 107 2.30 19.76 7.47
C VAL A 107 3.58 20.59 7.49
N HIS A 108 4.21 20.74 6.34
CA HIS A 108 5.39 21.56 6.13
C HIS A 108 5.34 22.21 4.75
N ASN A 109 5.46 23.54 4.69
CA ASN A 109 5.33 24.33 3.45
C ASN A 109 4.05 24.00 2.66
N GLU A 110 2.90 24.03 3.36
CA GLU A 110 1.56 23.75 2.78
C GLU A 110 1.36 22.35 2.19
N LYS A 111 2.37 21.48 2.29
CA LYS A 111 2.34 20.09 1.85
C LYS A 111 2.48 19.16 3.04
N THR A 112 2.14 17.89 2.85
CA THR A 112 2.44 16.88 3.87
C THR A 112 3.85 16.37 3.64
N TYR A 113 4.68 16.42 4.67
CA TYR A 113 5.99 15.78 4.70
C TYR A 113 5.86 14.45 5.44
N VAL A 114 6.29 13.36 4.80
CA VAL A 114 6.31 12.01 5.38
C VAL A 114 7.73 11.68 5.77
N VAL A 115 7.94 11.39 7.05
CA VAL A 115 9.22 10.98 7.62
C VAL A 115 9.28 9.46 7.69
N PHE A 116 10.34 8.89 7.14
CA PHE A 116 10.62 7.47 7.22
C PHE A 116 11.44 7.14 8.48
N ARG A 117 11.47 5.86 8.86
CA ARG A 117 12.16 5.35 10.06
C ARG A 117 13.67 5.55 10.06
N ASP A 118 14.27 5.81 8.90
CA ASP A 118 15.68 6.15 8.76
C ASP A 118 15.93 7.66 8.68
N GLU A 119 14.98 8.47 9.18
CA GLU A 119 14.99 9.94 9.21
C GLU A 119 15.00 10.63 7.85
N THR A 120 15.04 9.88 6.73
CA THR A 120 14.76 10.43 5.41
C THR A 120 13.27 10.76 5.27
N GLY A 121 12.88 11.52 4.24
CA GLY A 121 11.47 11.80 4.02
C GLY A 121 11.17 12.40 2.65
N ILE A 122 9.89 12.44 2.30
CA ILE A 122 9.41 12.98 1.03
C ILE A 122 8.18 13.88 1.24
N TYR A 123 8.04 14.87 0.36
CA TYR A 123 6.80 15.63 0.26
C TYR A 123 5.79 14.87 -0.58
N VAL A 124 4.55 14.85 -0.13
CA VAL A 124 3.41 14.29 -0.88
C VAL A 124 2.35 15.35 -1.07
N ASN A 125 1.77 15.42 -2.27
CA ASN A 125 0.65 16.32 -2.55
C ASN A 125 -0.68 15.66 -2.14
N ALA A 126 -0.80 15.41 -0.84
CA ALA A 126 -2.00 14.92 -0.18
C ALA A 126 -2.13 15.61 1.17
N SER A 127 -3.36 15.84 1.64
CA SER A 127 -3.58 16.43 2.95
C SER A 127 -3.08 15.51 4.07
N ILE A 128 -2.70 16.09 5.20
CA ILE A 128 -2.32 15.33 6.40
C ILE A 128 -3.45 14.36 6.82
N SER A 129 -4.70 14.80 6.72
CA SER A 129 -5.88 13.97 6.98
C SER A 129 -6.01 12.78 6.03
N THR A 130 -5.56 12.93 4.78
CA THR A 130 -5.53 11.81 3.82
C THR A 130 -4.48 10.79 4.22
N ILE A 131 -3.28 11.23 4.60
CA ILE A 131 -2.22 10.32 5.06
C ILE A 131 -2.64 9.60 6.35
N ASP A 132 -3.16 10.33 7.33
CA ASP A 132 -3.69 9.75 8.58
C ASP A 132 -4.79 8.71 8.33
N SER A 133 -5.75 9.03 7.46
CA SER A 133 -6.81 8.09 7.08
C SER A 133 -6.23 6.82 6.43
N GLN A 134 -5.25 6.96 5.55
CA GLN A 134 -4.62 5.81 4.90
C GLN A 134 -3.78 4.98 5.88
N MET A 135 -3.08 5.60 6.84
CA MET A 135 -2.38 4.91 7.91
C MET A 135 -3.33 4.10 8.78
N LYS A 136 -4.43 4.70 9.25
CA LYS A 136 -5.46 4.04 10.06
C LYS A 136 -6.10 2.86 9.32
N ARG A 137 -6.54 3.07 8.07
CA ARG A 137 -7.13 2.01 7.24
C ARG A 137 -6.14 0.87 6.97
N THR A 138 -4.87 1.19 6.76
CA THR A 138 -3.84 0.16 6.56
C THR A 138 -3.61 -0.63 7.85
N SER A 139 -3.56 0.02 9.02
CA SER A 139 -3.46 -0.68 10.31
C SER A 139 -4.65 -1.61 10.57
N GLU A 140 -5.86 -1.19 10.22
CA GLU A 140 -7.06 -2.04 10.34
C GLU A 140 -6.93 -3.30 9.47
N VAL A 141 -6.48 -3.15 8.22
CA VAL A 141 -6.21 -4.30 7.33
C VAL A 141 -5.14 -5.22 7.90
N ILE A 142 -4.04 -4.67 8.44
CA ILE A 142 -2.97 -5.45 9.06
C ILE A 142 -3.54 -6.27 10.24
N VAL A 143 -4.31 -5.64 11.11
CA VAL A 143 -4.91 -6.31 12.28
C VAL A 143 -5.89 -7.41 11.84
N GLN A 144 -6.77 -7.13 10.88
CA GLN A 144 -7.77 -8.10 10.43
C GLN A 144 -7.14 -9.31 9.72
N LEU A 145 -6.11 -9.10 8.90
CA LEU A 145 -5.42 -10.19 8.20
C LEU A 145 -4.54 -11.02 9.13
N ASN A 146 -4.11 -10.48 10.27
CA ASN A 146 -3.24 -11.17 11.24
C ASN A 146 -3.97 -11.47 12.56
N ARG A 147 -5.30 -11.47 12.57
CA ARG A 147 -6.11 -11.56 13.79
C ARG A 147 -5.78 -12.80 14.64
N SER A 148 -5.58 -13.95 14.00
CA SER A 148 -5.23 -15.21 14.69
C SER A 148 -3.85 -15.17 15.34
N ILE A 149 -2.90 -14.44 14.75
CA ILE A 149 -1.55 -14.26 15.29
C ILE A 149 -1.60 -13.27 16.45
N LEU A 150 -2.34 -12.18 16.31
CA LEU A 150 -2.39 -11.10 17.30
C LEU A 150 -3.23 -11.44 18.54
N PHE A 151 -4.31 -12.21 18.38
CA PHE A 151 -5.28 -12.47 19.45
C PHE A 151 -5.54 -13.96 19.71
N GLY A 152 -4.79 -14.86 19.08
CA GLY A 152 -4.99 -16.31 19.17
C GLY A 152 -6.18 -16.82 18.35
N SER A 153 -6.42 -18.13 18.40
CA SER A 153 -7.46 -18.85 17.63
C SER A 153 -8.89 -18.71 18.17
N GLY A 154 -9.16 -17.73 19.04
CA GLY A 154 -10.47 -17.49 19.65
C GLY A 154 -11.51 -17.00 18.66
N GLN A 155 -12.50 -17.88 18.38
CA GLN A 155 -13.61 -17.77 17.42
C GLN A 155 -13.24 -17.94 15.94
N THR A 156 -13.24 -19.21 15.51
CA THR A 156 -13.70 -19.60 14.18
C THR A 156 -15.07 -18.96 13.94
N ARG A 157 -15.10 -17.95 13.07
CA ARG A 157 -16.34 -17.32 12.63
C ARG A 157 -17.00 -18.29 11.64
N TRP A 158 -17.78 -19.24 12.14
CA TRP A 158 -18.63 -20.08 11.31
C TRP A 158 -19.59 -19.17 10.55
N TRP A 159 -19.55 -19.24 9.22
CA TRP A 159 -20.53 -18.59 8.37
C TRP A 159 -21.79 -19.47 8.41
N TYR A 160 -22.78 -19.10 9.22
CA TYR A 160 -24.13 -19.57 8.97
C TYR A 160 -24.63 -18.78 7.76
N GLY A 161 -24.63 -19.43 6.60
CA GLY A 161 -25.42 -18.94 5.49
C GLY A 161 -26.84 -18.77 5.98
N LYS A 162 -27.40 -17.58 5.75
CA LYS A 162 -28.85 -17.45 5.77
C LYS A 162 -29.36 -18.38 4.68
N ASP A 163 -29.99 -19.48 5.08
CA ASP A 163 -31.02 -20.10 4.28
C ASP A 163 -32.01 -18.99 3.91
N MET A 164 -32.17 -18.77 2.60
CA MET A 164 -33.31 -18.03 2.08
C MET A 164 -34.50 -19.00 2.10
N GLU A 165 -35.27 -18.96 3.17
CA GLU A 165 -36.73 -19.10 3.15
C GLU A 165 -37.22 -17.63 3.17
N ASP A 166 -38.04 -17.09 2.26
CA ASP A 166 -39.02 -17.63 1.30
C ASP A 166 -38.86 -17.01 -0.11
#